data_AF-A0A7H4PLV7-F1
#
_entry.id   AF-A0A7H4PLV7-F1
#
_cell.length_a   1.000
_cell.length_b   1.000
_cell.length_c   1.000
_cell.angle_alpha   90.00
_cell.angle_beta   90.00
_cell.angle_gamma   90.00
#
_symmetry.space_group_name_H-M   'P 1'
#
loop_
_entity.id
_entity.type
_entity.pdbx_description
1 polymer ?
#
loop_
_entity_poly.entity_id
_entity_poly.type
_entity_poly.pdbx_seq_one_letter_code
_entity_poly.pdbx_strand_id
1 'polypeptide(L)'
;MLQRFDTLVAQGVDGVVIAGAIDQGAELRDRAAQAGMPLVFASRASYLDDVDLIRPDNMQAAQIVTEHLIRRGHQRIAWLGGQSSSLTRAERVGGYCATLLKYGLPFHKRVGAGVRVEPEAGGRGDGGAAAAKPND
;
A
#
# COMPACT_ATOMS: atom_id res chain seq x y z
N MET A 1 3.00 4.05 17.47
CA MET A 1 4.32 4.07 16.79
C MET A 1 5.28 5.03 17.50
N LEU A 2 4.79 6.21 17.89
CA LEU A 2 5.53 7.29 18.57
C LEU A 2 6.32 6.85 19.81
N GLN A 3 5.71 6.12 20.76
CA GLN A 3 6.44 5.66 21.95
C GLN A 3 7.65 4.77 21.61
N ARG A 4 7.56 3.96 20.55
CA ARG A 4 8.68 3.12 20.10
C ARG A 4 9.78 3.97 19.50
N PHE A 5 9.41 5.00 18.74
CA PHE A 5 10.34 6.00 18.23
C PHE A 5 11.07 6.71 19.38
N ASP A 6 10.34 7.23 20.38
CA ASP A 6 10.95 7.91 21.54
C ASP A 6 11.91 6.98 22.31
N THR A 7 11.56 5.70 22.42
CA THR A 7 12.42 4.70 23.08
C THR A 7 13.73 4.48 22.31
N LEU A 8 13.68 4.37 20.98
CA LEU A 8 14.88 4.23 20.15
C LEU A 8 15.78 5.47 20.26
N VAL A 9 15.18 6.66 20.23
CA VAL A 9 15.90 7.93 20.43
C VAL A 9 16.60 7.93 21.79
N ALA A 10 15.89 7.55 22.86
CA ALA A 10 16.46 7.47 24.21
C ALA A 10 17.58 6.42 24.35
N GLN A 11 17.60 5.40 23.48
CA GLN A 11 18.67 4.39 23.42
C GLN A 11 19.91 4.86 22.65
N GLY A 12 19.89 6.07 22.07
CA GLY A 12 21.05 6.65 21.40
C GLY A 12 21.36 6.04 20.03
N VAL A 13 20.33 5.62 19.28
CA VAL A 13 20.51 5.18 17.88
C VAL A 13 20.92 6.35 16.99
N ASP A 14 21.65 6.07 15.90
CA ASP A 14 22.07 7.11 14.94
C ASP A 14 20.97 7.47 13.90
N GLY A 15 19.89 6.69 13.85
CA GLY A 15 18.80 6.88 12.88
C GLY A 15 17.70 5.84 13.05
N VAL A 16 16.52 6.13 12.49
CA VAL A 16 15.36 5.24 12.57
C VAL A 16 14.80 4.95 11.19
N VAL A 17 14.54 3.67 10.91
CA VAL A 17 13.77 3.24 9.74
C VAL A 17 12.42 2.69 10.20
N ILE A 18 11.34 3.26 9.66
CA ILE A 18 9.97 2.82 9.95
C ILE A 18 9.44 1.99 8.79
N ALA A 19 9.23 0.70 9.03
CA ALA A 19 8.64 -0.21 8.05
C ALA A 19 7.18 -0.56 8.40
N GLY A 20 6.30 -0.54 7.40
CA GLY A 20 4.89 -0.94 7.56
C GLY A 20 3.89 0.14 7.18
N ALA A 21 2.68 0.11 7.75
CA ALA A 21 1.70 1.19 7.58
C ALA A 21 2.24 2.45 8.24
N ILE A 22 2.16 3.58 7.53
CA ILE A 22 2.52 4.87 8.10
C ILE A 22 1.27 5.54 8.63
N ASP A 23 0.92 5.15 9.84
CA ASP A 23 -0.01 5.93 10.64
C ASP A 23 0.81 7.00 11.37
N GLN A 24 0.32 8.25 11.38
CA GLN A 24 0.97 9.36 12.10
C GLN A 24 2.34 9.79 11.55
N GLY A 25 2.58 9.63 10.24
CA GLY A 25 3.87 9.98 9.61
C GLY A 25 4.33 11.41 9.85
N ALA A 26 3.40 12.38 9.80
CA ALA A 26 3.70 13.79 10.10
C ALA A 26 4.19 13.99 11.55
N GLU A 27 3.54 13.38 12.53
CA GLU A 27 3.95 13.51 13.93
C GLU A 27 5.31 12.86 14.19
N LEU A 28 5.59 11.70 13.57
CA LEU A 28 6.90 11.06 13.65
C LEU A 28 8.00 11.92 13.04
N ARG A 29 7.74 12.54 11.89
CA ARG A 29 8.66 13.48 11.26
C ARG A 29 8.94 14.66 12.17
N ASP A 30 7.91 15.28 12.74
CA ASP A 30 8.08 16.47 13.58
C ASP A 30 8.88 16.14 14.85
N ARG A 31 8.64 14.97 15.46
CA ARG A 31 9.44 14.47 16.59
C ARG A 31 10.88 14.17 16.20
N ALA A 32 11.11 13.56 15.04
CA ALA A 32 12.44 13.28 14.55
C ALA A 32 13.24 14.56 14.28
N ALA A 33 12.60 15.56 13.69
CA ALA A 33 13.20 16.88 13.49
C ALA A 33 13.57 17.53 14.83
N GLN A 34 12.69 17.49 15.83
CA GLN A 34 12.96 18.02 17.18
C GLN A 34 14.13 17.30 17.87
N ALA A 35 14.25 15.99 17.66
CA ALA A 35 15.33 15.17 18.22
C ALA A 35 16.64 15.23 17.42
N GLY A 36 16.67 15.90 16.25
CA GLY A 36 17.81 15.83 15.33
C GLY A 36 18.09 14.42 14.79
N MET A 37 17.04 13.58 14.72
CA MET A 37 17.13 12.16 14.39
C MET A 37 16.84 11.92 12.90
N PRO A 38 17.77 11.34 12.12
CA PRO A 38 17.48 10.88 10.76
C PRO A 38 16.35 9.84 10.76
N LEU A 39 15.32 10.07 9.94
CA LEU A 39 14.13 9.23 9.87
C LEU A 39 13.77 8.92 8.41
N VAL A 40 13.73 7.64 8.08
CA VAL A 40 13.31 7.17 6.75
C VAL A 40 12.14 6.20 6.90
N PHE A 41 11.16 6.30 6.01
CA PHE A 41 10.06 5.35 5.94
C PHE A 41 10.29 4.35 4.80
N ALA A 42 10.04 3.07 5.07
CA ALA A 42 10.08 1.99 4.09
C ALA A 42 8.71 1.29 4.07
N SER A 43 7.75 1.81 3.30
CA SER A 43 6.34 1.52 3.52
C SER A 43 5.53 1.23 2.26
N ARG A 44 4.26 0.84 2.49
CA ARG A 44 3.22 0.83 1.47
C ARG A 44 2.94 2.25 0.99
N ALA A 45 2.39 2.36 -0.22
CA ALA A 45 1.96 3.65 -0.76
C ALA A 45 1.11 4.44 0.24
N SER A 46 1.57 5.65 0.57
CA SER A 46 0.91 6.59 1.48
C SER A 46 1.03 8.01 0.95
N TYR A 47 0.07 8.86 1.28
CA TYR A 47 0.16 10.30 1.07
C TYR A 47 0.91 10.91 2.25
N LEU A 48 2.22 11.07 2.10
CA LEU A 48 3.04 11.83 3.03
C LEU A 48 3.92 12.74 2.23
N ASP A 49 3.64 14.03 2.32
CA ASP A 49 4.50 15.05 1.76
C ASP A 49 5.63 15.34 2.76
N ASP A 50 6.80 15.68 2.24
CA ASP A 50 7.97 16.11 3.01
C ASP A 50 8.54 15.07 3.98
N VAL A 51 8.60 13.80 3.58
CA VAL A 51 9.32 12.73 4.31
C VAL A 51 10.24 11.94 3.37
N ASP A 52 11.36 11.46 3.91
CA ASP A 52 12.20 10.49 3.20
C ASP A 52 11.48 9.14 3.13
N LEU A 53 11.08 8.73 1.93
CA LEU A 53 10.24 7.56 1.72
C LEU A 53 10.81 6.63 0.63
N ILE A 54 11.00 5.38 1.03
CA ILE A 54 11.30 4.26 0.15
C ILE A 54 10.02 3.46 -0.04
N ARG A 55 9.57 3.33 -1.29
CA ARG A 55 8.38 2.55 -1.65
C ARG A 55 8.54 1.91 -3.03
N PRO A 56 7.85 0.79 -3.30
CA PRO A 56 7.80 0.23 -4.64
C PRO A 56 7.09 1.16 -5.62
N ASP A 57 7.52 1.17 -6.88
CA ASP A 57 6.71 1.69 -7.99
C ASP A 57 5.63 0.66 -8.33
N ASN A 58 4.50 0.78 -7.62
CA ASN A 58 3.35 -0.09 -7.78
C ASN A 58 2.73 -0.01 -9.17
N MET A 59 2.77 1.15 -9.82
CA MET A 59 2.20 1.33 -11.15
C MET A 59 3.06 0.58 -12.16
N GLN A 60 4.38 0.80 -12.15
CA GLN A 60 5.32 0.11 -13.03
C GLN A 60 5.30 -1.40 -12.81
N ALA A 61 5.27 -1.85 -11.55
CA ALA A 61 5.17 -3.27 -11.24
C ALA A 61 3.90 -3.91 -11.84
N ALA A 62 2.77 -3.22 -11.75
CA ALA A 62 1.52 -3.70 -12.35
C ALA A 62 1.57 -3.70 -13.89
N GLN A 63 2.25 -2.73 -14.50
CA GLN A 63 2.46 -2.71 -15.95
C GLN A 63 3.28 -3.91 -16.41
N ILE A 64 4.42 -4.16 -15.75
CA ILE A 64 5.34 -5.26 -16.08
C ILE A 64 4.61 -6.61 -16.04
N VAL A 65 3.87 -6.91 -14.97
CA VAL A 65 3.17 -8.20 -14.84
C VAL A 65 2.02 -8.33 -15.85
N THR A 66 1.28 -7.25 -16.11
CA THR A 66 0.17 -7.25 -17.08
C THR A 66 0.69 -7.47 -18.50
N GLU A 67 1.74 -6.74 -18.87
CA GLU A 67 2.40 -6.87 -20.17
C GLU A 67 2.97 -8.27 -20.37
N HIS A 68 3.57 -8.86 -19.33
CA HIS A 68 4.04 -10.24 -19.37
C HIS A 68 2.91 -11.21 -19.72
N LEU A 69 1.75 -11.11 -19.06
CA LEU A 69 0.59 -11.97 -19.34
C LEU A 69 0.08 -11.78 -20.77
N ILE A 70 -0.01 -10.54 -21.26
CA ILE A 70 -0.44 -10.27 -22.63
C ILE A 70 0.54 -10.88 -23.64
N ARG A 71 1.84 -10.71 -23.43
CA ARG A 71 2.88 -11.29 -24.30
C ARG A 71 2.87 -12.82 -24.31
N ARG A 72 2.32 -13.46 -23.27
CA ARG A 72 2.09 -14.90 -23.20
C ARG A 72 0.78 -15.35 -23.87
N GLY A 73 0.02 -14.43 -24.46
CA GLY A 73 -1.22 -14.69 -25.19
C GLY A 73 -2.50 -14.54 -24.37
N HIS A 74 -2.42 -14.08 -23.11
CA HIS A 74 -3.61 -13.87 -22.30
C HIS A 74 -4.34 -12.59 -22.73
N GLN A 75 -5.61 -12.71 -23.11
CA GLN A 75 -6.46 -11.59 -23.52
C GLN A 75 -7.51 -11.19 -22.48
N ARG A 76 -7.78 -12.08 -21.51
CA ARG A 76 -8.78 -11.91 -20.45
C ARG A 76 -8.11 -11.99 -19.09
N ILE A 77 -7.57 -10.87 -18.65
CA ILE A 77 -6.85 -10.76 -17.38
C ILE A 77 -7.83 -10.22 -16.33
N ALA A 78 -7.75 -10.74 -15.11
CA ALA A 78 -8.59 -10.31 -14.00
C ALA A 78 -7.75 -9.64 -12.91
N TRP A 79 -8.29 -8.60 -12.29
CA TRP A 79 -7.73 -8.00 -11.07
C TRP A 79 -8.46 -8.55 -9.85
N LEU A 80 -7.72 -9.00 -8.84
CA LEU A 80 -8.27 -9.55 -7.60
C LEU A 80 -7.78 -8.78 -6.38
N GLY A 81 -8.71 -8.40 -5.52
CA GLY A 81 -8.42 -7.90 -4.17
C GLY A 81 -8.06 -6.42 -4.03
N GLY A 82 -7.65 -6.08 -2.80
CA GLY A 82 -7.35 -4.73 -2.33
C GLY A 82 -8.58 -3.94 -1.89
N GLN A 83 -8.44 -3.16 -0.82
CA GLN A 83 -9.44 -2.20 -0.37
C GLN A 83 -9.48 -0.97 -1.30
N SER A 84 -10.67 -0.43 -1.55
CA SER A 84 -10.87 0.74 -2.43
C SER A 84 -10.11 1.98 -1.97
N SER A 85 -9.91 2.15 -0.66
CA SER A 85 -9.15 3.24 -0.05
C SER A 85 -7.63 3.09 -0.16
N SER A 86 -7.12 1.92 -0.59
CA SER A 86 -5.68 1.68 -0.64
C SER A 86 -5.04 2.38 -1.84
N LEU A 87 -4.10 3.29 -1.58
CA LEU A 87 -3.29 3.92 -2.63
C LEU A 87 -2.48 2.89 -3.42
N THR A 88 -1.94 1.86 -2.74
CA THR A 88 -1.22 0.76 -3.41
C THR A 88 -2.13 0.07 -4.43
N ARG A 89 -3.40 -0.16 -4.07
CA ARG A 89 -4.38 -0.72 -5.02
C ARG A 89 -4.65 0.26 -6.17
N ALA A 90 -4.87 1.53 -5.89
CA ALA A 90 -5.16 2.53 -6.90
C ALA A 90 -4.03 2.61 -7.95
N GLU A 91 -2.78 2.67 -7.52
CA GLU A 91 -1.60 2.70 -8.39
C GLU A 91 -1.47 1.45 -9.26
N ARG A 92 -1.63 0.26 -8.67
CA ARG A 92 -1.52 -0.99 -9.42
C ARG A 92 -2.68 -1.17 -10.40
N VAL A 93 -3.91 -0.84 -10.00
CA VAL A 93 -5.06 -0.85 -10.92
C VAL A 93 -4.85 0.15 -12.06
N GLY A 94 -4.27 1.32 -11.78
CA GLY A 94 -3.87 2.28 -12.80
C GLY A 94 -2.88 1.70 -13.81
N GLY A 95 -1.80 1.07 -13.34
CA GLY A 95 -0.81 0.43 -14.21
C GLY A 95 -1.38 -0.74 -15.04
N TYR A 96 -2.21 -1.57 -14.41
CA TYR A 96 -2.96 -2.63 -15.08
C TYR A 96 -3.86 -2.09 -16.21
N CYS A 97 -4.73 -1.13 -15.90
CA CYS A 97 -5.66 -0.54 -16.86
C CYS A 97 -4.92 0.18 -18.01
N ALA A 98 -3.87 0.95 -17.70
CA ALA A 98 -3.06 1.61 -18.71
C ALA A 98 -2.40 0.62 -19.68
N THR A 99 -1.96 -0.53 -19.16
CA THR A 99 -1.34 -1.57 -19.98
C THR A 99 -2.36 -2.29 -20.85
N LEU A 100 -3.53 -2.63 -20.33
CA LEU A 100 -4.62 -3.17 -21.15
C LEU A 100 -4.97 -2.23 -22.30
N LEU A 101 -5.13 -0.94 -22.01
CA LEU A 101 -5.43 0.08 -23.01
C LEU A 101 -4.34 0.18 -24.07
N LYS A 102 -3.06 0.19 -23.66
CA LYS A 102 -1.90 0.20 -24.57
C LYS A 102 -1.93 -0.96 -25.57
N TYR A 103 -2.44 -2.13 -25.17
CA TYR A 103 -2.53 -3.32 -26.00
C TYR A 103 -3.92 -3.53 -26.63
N GLY A 104 -4.83 -2.55 -26.51
CA GLY A 104 -6.17 -2.62 -27.09
C GLY A 104 -7.09 -3.65 -26.43
N LEU A 105 -6.80 -4.07 -25.20
CA LEU A 105 -7.60 -5.04 -24.45
C LEU A 105 -8.65 -4.33 -23.57
N PRO A 106 -9.88 -4.86 -23.49
CA PRO A 106 -10.93 -4.27 -22.67
C PRO A 106 -10.70 -4.55 -21.17
N PHE A 107 -11.02 -3.55 -20.34
CA PHE A 107 -11.15 -3.77 -18.90
C PHE A 107 -12.51 -4.40 -18.60
N HIS A 108 -12.52 -5.63 -18.11
CA HIS A 108 -13.74 -6.29 -17.67
C HIS A 108 -13.95 -6.09 -16.16
N LYS A 109 -14.90 -5.24 -15.80
CA LYS A 109 -15.35 -5.12 -14.40
C LYS A 109 -16.18 -6.34 -14.02
N ARG A 110 -15.52 -7.43 -13.58
CA ARG A 110 -16.22 -8.56 -12.97
C ARG A 110 -16.00 -8.51 -11.46
N VAL A 111 -17.06 -8.17 -10.73
CA VAL A 111 -17.06 -8.26 -9.26
C VAL A 111 -17.14 -9.75 -8.92
N GLY A 112 -15.99 -10.37 -8.67
CA GLY A 112 -15.96 -11.68 -8.03
C GLY A 112 -16.46 -11.51 -6.60
N ALA A 113 -17.48 -12.30 -6.21
CA ALA A 113 -17.90 -12.42 -4.82
C ALA A 113 -16.66 -12.67 -3.94
N GLY A 114 -16.59 -11.97 -2.81
CA GLY A 114 -15.37 -11.71 -2.05
C GLY A 114 -14.46 -12.92 -1.85
N VAL A 115 -13.26 -12.85 -2.43
CA VAL A 115 -12.13 -13.64 -1.95
C VAL A 115 -11.65 -12.96 -0.67
N ARG A 116 -11.89 -13.58 0.48
CA ARG A 116 -11.24 -13.20 1.74
C ARG A 116 -9.76 -13.51 1.61
N VAL A 117 -8.94 -12.46 1.57
CA VAL A 117 -7.50 -12.59 1.81
C VAL A 117 -7.35 -12.52 3.33
N GLU A 118 -7.04 -13.66 3.96
CA GLU A 118 -6.58 -13.67 5.35
C GLU A 118 -5.32 -12.80 5.43
N PRO A 119 -5.21 -11.87 6.39
CA PRO A 119 -3.99 -11.10 6.56
C PRO A 119 -2.86 -12.06 6.92
N GLU A 120 -1.92 -12.25 5.98
CA GLU A 120 -0.57 -12.76 6.27
C GLU A 120 -0.05 -12.02 7.52
N ALA A 121 0.56 -12.77 8.45
CA ALA A 121 1.01 -12.30 9.75
C ALA A 121 2.04 -11.15 9.61
N GLY A 122 1.52 -9.95 9.42
CA GLY A 122 2.26 -8.74 9.07
C GLY A 122 1.39 -7.50 9.30
N GLY A 123 1.01 -7.29 10.58
CA GLY A 123 0.50 -6.02 11.09
C GLY A 123 -1.01 -5.80 10.94
N ARG A 124 -1.74 -5.96 12.05
CA ARG A 124 -3.11 -5.45 12.23
C ARG A 124 -3.14 -3.92 12.31
N GLY A 125 -4.20 -3.38 11.74
CA GLY A 125 -4.61 -1.98 11.63
C GLY A 125 -5.24 -1.90 10.25
N ASP A 126 -6.55 -2.09 10.10
CA ASP A 126 -7.52 -1.03 10.37
C ASP A 126 -8.83 -1.57 10.99
N GLY A 127 -9.40 -0.76 11.88
CA GLY A 127 -10.54 -1.08 12.74
C GLY A 127 -11.78 -1.54 11.99
N GLY A 128 -12.44 -2.54 12.58
CA GLY A 128 -13.71 -3.05 12.10
C GLY A 128 -14.85 -2.07 12.30
N ALA A 129 -15.85 -2.19 11.42
CA ALA A 129 -17.24 -1.98 11.78
C ALA A 129 -18.04 -3.09 11.10
N ALA A 130 -18.30 -4.16 11.87
CA ALA A 130 -19.32 -5.16 11.53
C ALA A 130 -20.62 -4.74 12.22
N ALA A 131 -21.67 -4.51 11.45
CA ALA A 131 -23.05 -4.57 11.91
C ALA A 131 -23.94 -4.87 10.70
N ALA A 132 -24.27 -6.15 10.50
CA ALA A 132 -25.39 -6.57 9.67
C ALA A 132 -26.60 -6.73 10.59
N LYS A 133 -27.68 -6.00 10.33
CA LYS A 133 -28.98 -6.26 10.97
C LYS A 133 -29.61 -7.52 10.35
N PRO A 134 -30.44 -8.27 11.10
CA PRO A 134 -31.11 -9.46 10.60
C PRO A 134 -32.19 -9.08 9.57
N ASN A 135 -32.32 -9.90 8.53
CA ASN A 135 -33.42 -9.80 7.57
C ASN A 135 -34.71 -10.37 8.19
N ASP A 136 -35.83 -9.67 7.95
CA ASP A 136 -37.14 -10.29 7.77
C ASP A 136 -37.34 -10.61 6.27
#